data_AF-A0A2M7W1S7-F1
#
_entry.id   AF-A0A2M7W1S7-F1
#
_cell.length_a   1.000
_cell.length_b   1.000
_cell.length_c   1.000
_cell.angle_alpha   90.00
_cell.angle_beta   90.00
_cell.angle_gamma   90.00
#
_symmetry.space_group_name_H-M   'P 1'
#
loop_
_entity.id
_entity.type
_entity.pdbx_description
1 polymer ?
#
loop_
_entity_poly.entity_id
_entity_poly.type
_entity_poly.pdbx_seq_one_letter_code
_entity_poly.pdbx_strand_id
1 'polypeptide(L)' 'MAKGKTQYVRMKCSTCAHINYTTVRGMHAGSEKLALSKFCRNCKAHTAHNETKIK' A
#
# COMPACT_ATOMS: atom_id res chain seq x y z
N MET A 1 5.82 1.65 27.56
CA MET A 1 5.78 2.14 26.17
C MET A 1 5.09 1.11 25.29
N ALA A 2 3.80 1.28 24.98
CA ALA A 2 3.05 0.30 24.20
C ALA A 2 3.48 0.38 22.72
N LYS A 3 4.08 -0.69 22.17
CA LYS A 3 4.32 -0.83 20.73
C LYS A 3 2.96 -0.88 20.03
N GLY A 4 2.58 0.20 19.35
CA GLY A 4 1.40 0.23 18.49
C GLY A 4 1.50 -0.88 17.44
N LYS A 5 0.39 -1.58 17.16
CA LYS A 5 0.36 -2.70 16.22
C LYS A 5 0.65 -2.19 14.80
N THR A 6 1.81 -2.51 14.27
CA THR A 6 2.20 -2.24 12.88
C THR A 6 1.79 -3.42 11.99
N GLN A 7 1.09 -3.11 10.88
CA GLN A 7 0.69 -4.08 9.87
C GLN A 7 1.49 -3.84 8.59
N TYR A 8 2.04 -4.90 8.01
CA TYR A 8 2.60 -4.83 6.67
C TYR A 8 1.47 -4.87 5.64
N VAL A 9 1.46 -3.89 4.75
CA VAL A 9 0.53 -3.80 3.62
C VAL A 9 1.31 -3.79 2.32
N ARG A 10 0.75 -4.42 1.29
CA ARG A 10 1.31 -4.43 -0.06
C ARG A 10 0.57 -3.39 -0.89
N MET A 11 1.27 -2.61 -1.71
CA MET A 11 0.63 -1.71 -2.66
C MET A 11 0.60 -2.35 -4.04
N LYS A 12 -0.61 -2.57 -4.52
CA LYS A 12 -0.91 -3.14 -5.83
C LYS A 12 -1.22 -2.01 -6.80
N CYS A 13 -0.53 -1.99 -7.93
CA CYS A 13 -0.82 -1.07 -9.03
C CYS A 13 -2.22 -1.35 -9.60
N SER A 14 -3.05 -0.32 -9.78
CA SER A 14 -4.41 -0.48 -10.32
C SER A 14 -4.44 -0.89 -11.79
N THR A 15 -3.41 -0.56 -12.56
CA THR A 15 -3.39 -0.77 -14.01
C THR A 15 -2.82 -2.13 -14.42
N CYS A 16 -1.71 -2.55 -13.81
CA CYS A 16 -1.04 -3.81 -14.15
C CYS A 16 -1.18 -4.89 -13.07
N ALA A 17 -1.94 -4.61 -12.00
CA ALA A 17 -2.12 -5.51 -10.87
C ALA A 17 -0.82 -5.96 -10.16
N HIS A 18 0.33 -5.36 -10.50
CA HIS A 18 1.63 -5.73 -9.98
C HIS A 18 1.82 -5.16 -8.58
N ILE A 19 2.38 -5.96 -7.68
CA ILE A 19 2.69 -5.54 -6.31
C ILE A 19 4.12 -5.00 -6.32
N ASN A 20 4.28 -3.69 -6.18
CA ASN A 20 5.57 -3.02 -6.30
C ASN A 20 6.15 -2.52 -4.97
N TYR A 21 5.29 -2.31 -3.97
CA TYR A 21 5.71 -1.74 -2.69
C TYR A 21 5.16 -2.53 -1.53
N THR A 22 5.96 -2.68 -0.48
CA THR A 22 5.52 -3.16 0.82
C THR A 22 5.75 -2.02 1.80
N THR A 23 4.67 -1.53 2.41
CA THR A 23 4.73 -0.45 3.39
C THR A 23 4.22 -0.94 4.73
N VAL A 24 4.76 -0.37 5.80
CA VAL A 24 4.29 -0.63 7.16
C VAL A 24 3.27 0.45 7.51
N ARG A 25 2.09 0.03 7.96
CA ARG A 25 1.01 0.90 8.38
C ARG A 25 0.71 0.66 9.84
N GLY A 26 0.70 1.73 10.64
CA GLY A 26 0.20 1.65 12.01
C GLY A 26 -1.31 1.38 12.01
N MET A 27 -1.76 0.41 12.81
CA MET A 27 -3.17 0.26 13.17
C MET A 27 -3.58 1.41 14.09
N HIS A 28 -3.90 2.56 13.51
CA HIS A 28 -4.72 3.54 14.19
C HIS A 28 -6.19 3.27 13.84
N ALA A 29 -7.06 3.35 14.85
CA ALA A 29 -8.50 3.21 14.67
C ALA A 29 -8.98 4.37 13.78
N GLY A 30 -9.35 4.08 12.53
CA GLY A 30 -9.80 5.09 11.56
C GLY A 30 -8.92 5.24 10.33
N SER A 31 -7.87 4.44 10.15
CA SER A 31 -7.06 4.54 8.95
C SER A 31 -7.88 4.11 7.70
N GLU A 32 -8.21 5.07 6.84
CA GLU A 32 -8.87 4.88 5.54
C GLU A 32 -7.92 4.21 4.53
N LYS A 33 -8.48 3.53 3.51
CA LYS A 33 -7.70 2.83 2.48
C LYS A 33 -6.70 3.79 1.84
N LEU A 34 -5.40 3.56 2.05
CA LEU A 34 -4.33 4.38 1.49
C LEU A 34 -4.20 4.11 -0.02
N ALA A 35 -4.74 5.02 -0.82
CA ALA A 35 -4.48 5.08 -2.26
C ALA A 35 -3.38 6.12 -2.50
N LEU A 36 -2.21 5.68 -2.93
CA LEU A 36 -1.10 6.59 -3.26
C LEU A 36 -0.74 6.49 -4.74
N SER A 37 -0.53 7.64 -5.36
CA SER A 37 0.05 7.72 -6.70
C SER A 37 1.55 7.43 -6.62
N LYS A 38 1.94 6.22 -7.03
CA LYS A 38 3.33 5.78 -7.08
C LYS A 38 3.73 5.40 -8.49
N PHE A 39 5.03 5.47 -8.76
CA PHE A 39 5.58 5.05 -10.04
C PHE A 39 5.48 3.53 -10.17
N CYS A 40 4.85 3.04 -11.23
CA CYS A 40 4.88 1.63 -11.57
C CYS A 40 5.97 1.36 -12.60
N ARG A 41 6.98 0.55 -12.24
CA ARG A 41 8.06 0.16 -13.17
C ARG A 41 7.55 -0.56 -14.42
N ASN A 42 6.48 -1.33 -14.30
CA ASN A 42 5.91 -2.08 -15.42
C ASN A 42 5.15 -1.18 -16.41
N CYS A 43 4.41 -0.19 -15.90
CA CYS A 43 3.70 0.78 -16.75
C CYS A 43 4.55 1.98 -17.16
N LYS A 44 5.74 2.14 -16.56
CA LYS A 44 6.63 3.30 -16.70
C LYS A 44 5.92 4.64 -16.47
N ALA A 45 4.91 4.65 -15.61
CA ALA A 45 4.07 5.81 -15.33
C ALA A 45 3.67 5.85 -13.85
N HIS A 46 3.30 7.03 -13.36
CA HIS A 46 2.69 7.19 -12.04
C HIS A 46 1.22 6.78 -12.09
N THR A 47 0.86 5.77 -11.31
CA THR A 47 -0.49 5.22 -11.28
C THR A 47 -0.97 5.13 -9.84
N ALA A 48 -2.30 5.12 -9.66
CA ALA A 48 -2.89 4.86 -8.35
C ALA A 48 -2.55 3.44 -7.91
N HIS A 49 -1.85 3.33 -6.78
CA HIS A 49 -1.58 2.06 -6.13
C HIS A 49 -2.50 1.90 -4.92
N ASN A 50 -3.27 0.83 -4.92
CA ASN A 50 -4.20 0.48 -3.86
C ASN A 50 -3.52 -0.43 -2.84
N GLU A 51 -3.68 -0.13 -1.56
CA GLU A 51 -3.26 -1.04 -0.50
C GLU A 51 -4.07 -2.34 -0.54
N THR A 52 -3.36 -3.46 -0.55
CA THR A 52 -3.89 -4.82 -0.49
C THR A 52 -3.47 -5.40 0.86
N LYS A 53 -4.44 -5.80 1.67
CA LYS A 53 -4.15 -6.52 2.91
C LYS A 53 -3.50 -7.85 2.55
N ILE A 54 -2.36 -8.13 3.18
CA ILE A 54 -1.82 -9.48 3.23
C ILE A 54 -2.79 -10.24 4.13
N LYS A 55 -3.57 -11.15 3.55
CA LYS A 55 -4.41 -12.05 4.33
C LYS A 55 -3.53 -13.07 5.04
#